data_AF-A0A7C2VDL7-F1
#
_entry.id   AF-A0A7C2VDL7-F1
#
_cell.length_a   1.000
_cell.length_b   1.000
_cell.length_c   1.000
_cell.angle_alpha   90.00
_cell.angle_beta   90.00
_cell.angle_gamma   90.00
#
_symmetry.space_group_name_H-M   'P 1'
#
loop_
_entity.id
_entity.type
_entity.pdbx_description
1 polymer ?
#
loop_
_entity_poly.entity_id
_entity_poly.type
_entity_poly.pdbx_seq_one_letter_code
_entity_poly.pdbx_strand_id
1 'polypeptide(L)'
;MNCKLKNTGFSLTEVLMSVGILAVGMIFIAGVFPVSIYFTTTAAERTEAAVIADEAFAKIRLYGVDPIWLSTALPTSSVDFNDVSLLNLDEFAYPSTNTNPNPAQKQYYWSALCRRVDPNTSLVQVTVFISRKMGAGAEYWGRQGLSGWPNLESRSFPRPVPVNVIPASANQLQIIDAVPAPGDSIDEKTFINDGYTIVDNATGQIYRVLERDADYPDTIVLDRPWEGALAGGWVWVVPPPINGGRYPCIGVFQKVIKF
;
A
#
# COMPACT_ATOMS: atom_id res chain seq x y z
N MET A 1 8.55 7.99 76.64
CA MET A 1 9.53 8.79 75.85
C MET A 1 8.94 8.97 74.47
N ASN A 2 8.17 10.04 74.26
CA ASN A 2 7.40 10.25 73.03
C ASN A 2 8.22 11.09 72.04
N CYS A 3 8.80 10.44 71.04
CA CYS A 3 9.48 11.11 69.95
C CYS A 3 8.42 11.69 69.00
N LYS A 4 8.12 12.99 69.10
CA LYS A 4 7.31 13.68 68.09
C LYS A 4 8.16 13.83 66.82
N LEU A 5 7.83 13.09 65.78
CA LEU A 5 8.34 13.33 64.42
C LEU A 5 7.97 14.75 64.00
N LYS A 6 8.99 15.62 63.85
CA LYS A 6 8.83 16.95 63.25
C LYS A 6 8.62 16.75 61.76
N ASN A 7 7.39 16.94 61.28
CA ASN A 7 7.13 17.06 59.84
C ASN A 7 7.68 18.42 59.36
N THR A 8 8.91 18.42 58.85
CA THR A 8 9.48 19.56 58.12
C THR A 8 8.89 19.57 56.71
N GLY A 9 8.19 20.64 56.34
CA GLY A 9 7.69 20.84 54.98
C GLY A 9 8.83 21.06 53.97
N PHE A 10 8.55 20.82 52.70
CA PHE A 10 9.50 21.03 51.60
C PHE A 10 9.84 22.52 51.41
N SER A 11 11.10 22.83 51.10
CA SER A 11 11.52 24.18 50.74
C SER A 11 10.96 24.59 49.37
N LEU A 12 10.69 25.89 49.16
CA LEU A 12 10.28 26.43 47.87
C LEU A 12 11.25 26.04 46.74
N THR A 13 12.56 26.04 47.01
CA THR A 13 13.60 25.65 46.04
C THR A 13 13.55 24.16 45.69
N GLU A 14 13.22 23.31 46.66
CA GLU A 14 13.08 21.86 46.46
C GLU A 14 11.83 21.52 45.63
N VAL A 15 10.73 22.22 45.90
CA VAL A 15 9.50 22.12 45.08
C VAL A 15 9.76 22.63 43.66
N LEU A 16 10.42 23.79 43.49
CA LEU A 16 10.75 24.33 42.17
C LEU A 16 11.69 23.41 41.38
N MET A 17 12.70 22.82 42.03
CA MET A 17 13.59 21.85 41.40
C MET A 17 12.83 20.59 40.99
N SER A 18 11.92 20.10 41.84
CA SER A 18 11.10 18.92 41.56
C SER A 18 10.16 19.15 40.38
N VAL A 19 9.48 20.31 40.32
CA VAL A 19 8.61 20.68 39.20
C VAL A 19 9.42 20.86 37.92
N GLY A 20 10.64 21.42 37.99
CA GLY A 20 11.54 21.53 36.84
C GLY A 20 11.93 20.17 36.25
N ILE A 21 12.33 19.21 37.11
CA ILE A 21 12.65 17.84 36.66
C ILE A 21 11.41 17.15 36.09
N LEU A 22 10.25 17.31 36.73
CA LEU A 22 8.98 16.76 36.24
C LEU A 22 8.61 17.33 34.87
N ALA A 23 8.70 18.63 34.68
CA ALA A 23 8.38 19.29 33.42
C ALA A 23 9.27 18.80 32.28
N VAL A 24 10.58 18.72 32.51
CA VAL A 24 11.53 18.16 31.54
C VAL A 24 11.20 16.71 31.22
N GLY A 25 10.94 15.88 32.25
CA GLY A 25 10.56 14.47 32.07
C GLY A 25 9.28 14.31 31.23
N MET A 26 8.25 15.12 31.48
CA MET A 26 6.99 15.06 30.73
C MET A 26 7.16 15.48 29.27
N ILE A 27 8.01 16.46 28.96
CA ILE A 27 8.31 16.86 27.58
C ILE A 27 9.01 15.72 26.82
N PHE A 28 9.96 15.03 27.46
CA PHE A 28 10.61 13.86 26.86
C PHE A 28 9.61 12.73 26.57
N ILE A 29 8.71 12.43 27.52
CA ILE A 29 7.68 11.40 27.32
C ILE A 29 6.74 11.80 26.17
N ALA A 30 6.31 13.06 26.12
CA ALA A 30 5.43 13.56 25.06
C ALA A 30 6.06 13.47 23.66
N GLY A 31 7.39 13.62 23.54
CA GLY A 31 8.09 13.46 22.27
C GLY A 31 8.29 11.99 21.86
N VAL A 32 8.71 11.14 22.80
CA VAL A 32 9.10 9.75 22.49
C VAL A 32 7.89 8.83 22.31
N PHE A 33 6.82 9.05 23.07
CA PHE A 33 5.67 8.14 23.10
C PHE A 33 4.93 8.03 21.75
N PRO A 34 4.57 9.13 21.04
CA PRO A 34 3.91 9.04 19.75
C PRO A 34 4.76 8.35 18.67
N VAL A 35 6.06 8.64 18.66
CA VAL A 35 7.02 8.04 17.72
C VAL A 35 7.16 6.55 17.97
N SER A 36 7.21 6.14 19.25
CA SER A 36 7.28 4.73 19.64
C SER A 36 6.03 3.96 19.22
N ILE A 37 4.84 4.54 19.40
CA ILE A 37 3.58 3.96 18.92
C ILE A 37 3.62 3.79 17.41
N TYR A 38 4.03 4.83 16.67
CA TYR A 38 4.11 4.79 15.21
C TYR A 38 5.04 3.68 14.69
N PHE A 39 6.25 3.55 15.25
CA PHE A 39 7.16 2.49 14.83
C PHE A 39 6.69 1.10 15.23
N THR A 40 6.11 0.95 16.42
CA THR A 40 5.57 -0.35 16.88
C THR A 40 4.41 -0.80 16.00
N THR A 41 3.48 0.12 15.67
CA THR A 41 2.36 -0.17 14.76
C THR A 41 2.83 -0.50 13.34
N THR A 42 3.75 0.29 12.78
CA THR A 42 4.31 0.01 11.44
C THR A 42 5.05 -1.34 11.41
N ALA A 43 5.78 -1.67 12.47
CA ALA A 43 6.47 -2.95 12.58
C ALA A 43 5.48 -4.12 12.64
N ALA A 44 4.43 -4.00 13.46
CA ALA A 44 3.36 -5.00 13.55
C ALA A 44 2.66 -5.20 12.20
N GLU A 45 2.27 -4.12 11.53
CA GLU A 45 1.64 -4.17 10.21
C GLU A 45 2.53 -4.89 9.18
N ARG A 46 3.85 -4.64 9.18
CA ARG A 46 4.78 -5.33 8.28
C ARG A 46 4.92 -6.82 8.58
N THR A 47 4.91 -7.21 9.87
CA THR A 47 4.95 -8.63 10.24
C THR A 47 3.66 -9.35 9.86
N GLU A 48 2.50 -8.73 10.05
CA GLU A 48 1.22 -9.29 9.61
C GLU A 48 1.14 -9.35 8.08
N ALA A 49 1.63 -8.33 7.38
CA ALA A 49 1.68 -8.35 5.92
C ALA A 49 2.51 -9.52 5.39
N ALA A 50 3.64 -9.88 6.02
CA ALA A 50 4.39 -11.07 5.60
C ALA A 50 3.55 -12.36 5.71
N VAL A 51 2.78 -12.51 6.78
CA VAL A 51 1.89 -13.67 6.99
C VAL A 51 0.75 -13.69 5.97
N ILE A 52 0.12 -12.53 5.74
CA ILE A 52 -0.95 -12.37 4.75
C ILE A 52 -0.44 -12.67 3.34
N ALA A 53 0.80 -12.27 3.02
CA ALA A 53 1.43 -12.56 1.73
C ALA A 53 1.58 -14.07 1.51
N ASP A 54 2.08 -14.80 2.51
CA ASP A 54 2.26 -16.24 2.41
C ASP A 54 0.93 -16.97 2.25
N GLU A 55 -0.12 -16.52 2.95
CA GLU A 55 -1.48 -17.02 2.74
C GLU A 55 -1.99 -16.71 1.32
N ALA A 56 -1.84 -15.48 0.85
CA ALA A 56 -2.24 -15.08 -0.50
C ALA A 56 -1.54 -15.93 -1.58
N PHE A 57 -0.24 -16.16 -1.45
CA PHE A 57 0.50 -17.02 -2.37
C PHE A 57 0.02 -18.47 -2.32
N ALA A 58 -0.32 -18.99 -1.14
CA ALA A 58 -0.88 -20.33 -1.00
C ALA A 58 -2.26 -20.43 -1.68
N LYS A 59 -3.13 -19.43 -1.50
CA LYS A 59 -4.43 -19.36 -2.18
C LYS A 59 -4.28 -19.26 -3.70
N ILE A 60 -3.40 -18.41 -4.19
CA ILE A 60 -3.13 -18.27 -5.63
C ILE A 60 -2.67 -19.60 -6.23
N ARG A 61 -1.80 -20.35 -5.53
CA ARG A 61 -1.38 -21.70 -5.95
C ARG A 61 -2.52 -22.72 -5.95
N LEU A 62 -3.44 -22.62 -5.00
CA LEU A 62 -4.56 -23.55 -4.86
C LEU A 62 -5.64 -23.32 -5.92
N TYR A 63 -6.04 -22.07 -6.13
CA TYR A 63 -7.12 -21.71 -7.04
C TYR A 63 -6.64 -21.60 -8.49
N GLY A 64 -5.34 -21.42 -8.71
CA GLY A 64 -4.77 -21.29 -10.03
C GLY A 64 -5.16 -19.98 -10.71
N VAL A 65 -4.74 -19.85 -11.96
CA VAL A 65 -5.17 -18.80 -12.88
C VAL A 65 -5.92 -19.46 -14.03
N ASP A 66 -6.91 -18.78 -14.60
CA ASP A 66 -7.65 -19.27 -15.76
C ASP A 66 -6.69 -19.71 -16.90
N PRO A 67 -6.74 -20.98 -17.35
CA PRO A 67 -5.93 -21.49 -18.45
C PRO A 67 -6.11 -20.71 -19.76
N ILE A 68 -7.30 -20.12 -19.99
CA ILE A 68 -7.58 -19.33 -21.18
C ILE A 68 -6.75 -18.04 -21.16
N TRP A 69 -6.70 -17.35 -20.02
CA TRP A 69 -5.83 -16.17 -19.85
C TRP A 69 -4.36 -16.55 -20.01
N LEU A 70 -3.92 -17.67 -19.44
CA LEU A 70 -2.54 -18.15 -19.59
C LEU A 70 -2.16 -18.28 -21.07
N SER A 71 -3.08 -18.69 -21.95
CA SER A 71 -2.80 -18.84 -23.38
C SER A 71 -2.79 -17.53 -24.18
N THR A 72 -3.46 -16.47 -23.70
CA THR A 72 -3.65 -15.21 -24.43
C THR A 72 -2.87 -14.02 -23.84
N ALA A 73 -2.38 -14.14 -22.61
CA ALA A 73 -1.68 -13.07 -21.91
C ALA A 73 -0.32 -12.76 -22.53
N LEU A 74 -0.08 -11.47 -22.79
CA LEU A 74 1.22 -10.96 -23.23
C LEU A 74 2.20 -10.97 -22.04
N PRO A 75 3.48 -11.36 -22.23
CA PRO A 75 4.48 -11.36 -21.16
C PRO A 75 4.78 -9.97 -20.59
N THR A 76 4.39 -8.93 -21.32
CA THR A 76 4.63 -7.52 -21.04
C THR A 76 3.45 -6.82 -20.36
N SER A 77 2.40 -7.56 -19.99
CA SER A 77 1.25 -7.01 -19.29
C SER A 77 0.98 -7.76 -18.00
N SER A 78 0.83 -7.02 -16.91
CA SER A 78 0.33 -7.53 -15.64
C SER A 78 -1.19 -7.39 -15.59
N VAL A 79 -1.88 -8.36 -15.01
CA VAL A 79 -3.34 -8.36 -14.85
C VAL A 79 -3.69 -8.63 -13.39
N ASP A 80 -4.75 -8.01 -12.87
CA ASP A 80 -5.24 -8.29 -11.52
C ASP A 80 -5.74 -9.74 -11.43
N PHE A 81 -5.28 -10.47 -10.42
CA PHE A 81 -5.69 -11.84 -10.11
C PHE A 81 -7.20 -11.93 -9.89
N ASN A 82 -7.84 -10.88 -9.41
CA ASN A 82 -9.31 -10.83 -9.28
C ASN A 82 -10.03 -11.00 -10.63
N ASP A 83 -9.41 -10.58 -11.73
CA ASP A 83 -10.02 -10.65 -13.06
C ASP A 83 -9.78 -12.00 -13.75
N VAL A 84 -8.82 -12.79 -13.25
CA VAL A 84 -8.39 -14.06 -13.86
C VAL A 84 -8.57 -15.27 -12.94
N SER A 85 -9.13 -15.07 -11.75
CA SER A 85 -9.42 -16.12 -10.78
C SER A 85 -10.91 -16.18 -10.47
N LEU A 86 -11.40 -17.37 -10.14
CA LEU A 86 -12.77 -17.60 -9.68
C LEU A 86 -12.90 -17.47 -8.15
N LEU A 87 -11.95 -16.78 -7.50
CA LEU A 87 -11.93 -16.64 -6.06
C LEU A 87 -13.07 -15.73 -5.58
N ASN A 88 -13.76 -16.12 -4.51
CA ASN A 88 -14.76 -15.25 -3.90
C ASN A 88 -14.09 -13.98 -3.34
N LEU A 89 -14.74 -12.82 -3.50
CA LEU A 89 -14.26 -11.52 -3.03
C LEU A 89 -13.93 -11.52 -1.53
N ASP A 90 -14.61 -12.34 -0.74
CA ASP A 90 -14.37 -12.46 0.70
C ASP A 90 -13.01 -13.08 1.07
N GLU A 91 -12.41 -13.87 0.18
CA GLU A 91 -11.13 -14.56 0.39
C GLU A 91 -9.92 -13.64 0.25
N PHE A 92 -10.13 -12.45 -0.34
CA PHE A 92 -9.13 -11.39 -0.46
C PHE A 92 -8.96 -10.57 0.82
N ALA A 93 -9.75 -10.88 1.85
CA ALA A 93 -9.69 -10.21 3.14
C ALA A 93 -9.07 -11.10 4.21
N TYR A 94 -8.36 -10.48 5.14
CA TYR A 94 -7.74 -11.13 6.27
C TYR A 94 -8.31 -10.61 7.60
N PRO A 95 -8.57 -11.47 8.59
CA PRO A 95 -8.41 -12.94 8.56
C PRO A 95 -9.42 -13.65 7.64
N SER A 96 -9.00 -14.73 7.01
CA SER A 96 -9.82 -15.50 6.06
C SER A 96 -10.91 -16.35 6.71
N THR A 97 -10.97 -16.40 8.03
CA THR A 97 -11.99 -17.14 8.77
C THR A 97 -13.33 -16.42 8.68
N ASN A 98 -14.32 -17.07 8.07
CA ASN A 98 -15.71 -16.63 8.03
C ASN A 98 -16.45 -16.91 9.35
N THR A 99 -15.81 -16.65 10.50
CA THR A 99 -16.35 -16.96 11.83
C THR A 99 -17.32 -15.90 12.35
N ASN A 100 -17.64 -14.86 11.57
CA ASN A 100 -18.67 -13.88 11.93
C ASN A 100 -19.29 -13.21 10.68
N PRO A 101 -20.62 -12.97 10.64
CA PRO A 101 -21.30 -12.29 9.53
C PRO A 101 -21.02 -10.79 9.45
N ASN A 102 -20.01 -10.28 10.17
CA ASN A 102 -19.76 -8.85 10.31
C ASN A 102 -18.50 -8.45 9.52
N PRO A 103 -18.64 -7.88 8.31
CA PRO A 103 -17.52 -7.44 7.47
C PRO A 103 -16.66 -6.34 8.12
N ALA A 104 -17.10 -5.77 9.24
CA ALA A 104 -16.37 -4.79 10.04
C ALA A 104 -15.09 -5.34 10.73
N GLN A 105 -14.91 -6.66 10.83
CA GLN A 105 -13.72 -7.26 11.46
C GLN A 105 -12.54 -7.47 10.51
N LYS A 106 -12.75 -7.38 9.19
CA LYS A 106 -11.72 -7.54 8.16
C LYS A 106 -10.96 -6.23 7.98
N GLN A 107 -9.77 -6.12 8.57
CA GLN A 107 -8.95 -4.89 8.57
C GLN A 107 -7.94 -4.85 7.43
N TYR A 108 -7.50 -6.01 6.97
CA TYR A 108 -6.48 -6.14 5.92
C TYR A 108 -7.07 -6.83 4.69
N TYR A 109 -6.58 -6.39 3.54
CA TYR A 109 -6.98 -6.88 2.24
C TYR A 109 -5.72 -7.14 1.43
N TRP A 110 -5.76 -8.16 0.59
CA TRP A 110 -4.71 -8.44 -0.36
C TRP A 110 -5.27 -8.49 -1.77
N SER A 111 -4.42 -8.17 -2.73
CA SER A 111 -4.70 -8.24 -4.16
C SER A 111 -3.41 -8.65 -4.85
N ALA A 112 -3.48 -9.25 -6.02
CA ALA A 112 -2.30 -9.76 -6.69
C ALA A 112 -2.31 -9.38 -8.15
N LEU A 113 -1.14 -9.08 -8.69
CA LEU A 113 -0.91 -8.93 -10.11
C LEU A 113 -0.22 -10.17 -10.64
N CYS A 114 -0.75 -10.72 -11.72
CA CYS A 114 -0.20 -11.86 -12.42
C CYS A 114 0.41 -11.40 -13.74
N ARG A 115 1.68 -11.76 -13.96
CA ARG A 115 2.42 -11.48 -15.20
C ARG A 115 3.10 -12.75 -15.67
N ARG A 116 2.98 -13.10 -16.96
CA ARG A 116 3.74 -14.22 -17.52
C ARG A 116 5.20 -13.83 -17.67
N VAL A 117 6.12 -14.70 -17.23
CA VAL A 117 7.56 -14.45 -17.37
C VAL A 117 8.01 -14.73 -18.80
N ASP A 118 7.52 -15.83 -19.39
CA ASP A 118 7.85 -16.24 -20.76
C ASP A 118 6.61 -16.89 -21.43
N PRO A 119 6.34 -16.61 -22.73
CA PRO A 119 5.19 -17.16 -23.45
C PRO A 119 5.15 -18.69 -23.55
N ASN A 120 6.29 -19.37 -23.42
CA ASN A 120 6.44 -20.81 -23.57
C ASN A 120 6.50 -21.55 -22.23
N THR A 121 6.48 -20.81 -21.11
CA THR A 121 6.54 -21.41 -19.76
C THR A 121 5.25 -21.19 -19.00
N SER A 122 4.95 -22.10 -18.07
CA SER A 122 3.89 -21.91 -17.08
C SER A 122 4.34 -21.12 -15.85
N LEU A 123 5.45 -20.39 -15.98
CA LEU A 123 5.98 -19.52 -14.94
C LEU A 123 5.27 -18.17 -14.99
N VAL A 124 4.58 -17.87 -13.89
CA VAL A 124 3.88 -16.60 -13.68
C VAL A 124 4.53 -15.90 -12.50
N GLN A 125 4.97 -14.67 -12.73
CA GLN A 125 5.35 -13.77 -11.68
C GLN A 125 4.08 -13.22 -11.04
N VAL A 126 3.95 -13.44 -9.73
CA VAL A 126 2.83 -12.99 -8.92
C VAL A 126 3.34 -11.94 -7.94
N THR A 127 2.76 -10.75 -8.01
CA THR A 127 3.07 -9.63 -7.12
C THR A 127 1.85 -9.31 -6.26
N VAL A 128 1.94 -9.60 -4.97
CA VAL A 128 0.85 -9.41 -3.99
C VAL A 128 1.01 -8.06 -3.29
N PHE A 129 -0.04 -7.25 -3.33
CA PHE A 129 -0.18 -6.00 -2.59
C PHE A 129 -1.03 -6.25 -1.35
N ILE A 130 -0.55 -5.78 -0.21
CA ILE A 130 -1.24 -5.93 1.07
C ILE A 130 -1.57 -4.56 1.58
N SER A 131 -2.84 -4.37 1.87
CA SER A 131 -3.41 -3.07 2.15
C SER A 131 -4.30 -3.12 3.38
N ARG A 132 -4.27 -2.06 4.20
CA ARG A 132 -5.24 -1.87 5.28
C ARG A 132 -6.41 -1.01 4.83
N LYS A 133 -7.57 -1.27 5.42
CA LYS A 133 -8.73 -0.39 5.29
C LYS A 133 -8.58 0.83 6.20
N MET A 134 -8.81 2.02 5.66
CA MET A 134 -8.53 3.30 6.31
C MET A 134 -9.72 3.90 7.08
N GLY A 135 -10.73 3.09 7.40
CA GLY A 135 -11.91 3.51 8.16
C GLY A 135 -13.20 2.81 7.72
N ALA A 136 -14.25 2.96 8.53
CA ALA A 136 -15.59 2.52 8.16
C ALA A 136 -16.13 3.44 7.06
N GLY A 137 -16.56 2.87 5.92
CA GLY A 137 -17.06 3.64 4.78
C GLY A 137 -15.98 4.30 3.91
N ALA A 138 -14.70 3.99 4.12
CA ALA A 138 -13.64 4.42 3.19
C ALA A 138 -13.85 3.76 1.81
N GLU A 139 -13.84 4.58 0.79
CA GLU A 139 -13.94 4.18 -0.62
C GLU A 139 -12.59 4.39 -1.32
N TYR A 140 -12.36 3.58 -2.34
CA TYR A 140 -11.09 3.50 -3.07
C TYR A 140 -11.36 3.48 -4.57
N TRP A 141 -10.44 4.06 -5.34
CA TRP A 141 -10.48 3.95 -6.78
C TRP A 141 -10.09 2.55 -7.24
N GLY A 142 -10.81 2.02 -8.22
CA GLY A 142 -10.48 0.81 -8.96
C GLY A 142 -10.81 0.99 -10.44
N ARG A 143 -10.13 0.25 -11.32
CA ARG A 143 -10.52 0.18 -12.74
C ARG A 143 -11.44 -1.00 -12.98
N GLN A 144 -12.35 -0.83 -13.94
CA GLN A 144 -13.30 -1.87 -14.36
C GLN A 144 -12.63 -2.95 -15.22
N GLY A 145 -11.99 -3.94 -14.59
CA GLY A 145 -11.50 -5.17 -15.21
C GLY A 145 -10.77 -4.99 -16.56
N LEU A 146 -10.78 -6.04 -17.38
CA LEU A 146 -10.11 -6.03 -18.70
C LEU A 146 -10.86 -5.25 -19.80
N SER A 147 -12.13 -4.89 -19.58
CA SER A 147 -13.01 -4.33 -20.63
C SER A 147 -13.53 -2.91 -20.37
N GLY A 148 -13.40 -2.38 -19.14
CA GLY A 148 -13.95 -1.08 -18.74
C GLY A 148 -12.91 0.05 -18.71
N TRP A 149 -11.74 -0.18 -19.30
CA TRP A 149 -10.71 0.84 -19.44
C TRP A 149 -11.19 1.98 -20.37
N PRO A 150 -10.92 3.26 -20.07
CA PRO A 150 -10.12 3.80 -18.97
C PRO A 150 -10.90 4.15 -17.68
N ASN A 151 -12.19 3.84 -17.59
CA ASN A 151 -13.06 4.36 -16.53
C ASN A 151 -12.68 3.86 -15.12
N LEU A 152 -12.72 4.78 -14.15
CA LEU A 152 -12.55 4.50 -12.72
C LEU A 152 -13.90 4.37 -12.03
N GLU A 153 -13.94 3.53 -11.00
CA GLU A 153 -15.12 3.33 -10.15
C GLU A 153 -14.75 3.29 -8.67
N SER A 154 -15.73 3.57 -7.82
CA SER A 154 -15.58 3.47 -6.38
C SER A 154 -15.72 2.01 -5.91
N ARG A 155 -14.81 1.61 -5.02
CA ARG A 155 -14.74 0.27 -4.41
C ARG A 155 -14.62 0.40 -2.89
N SER A 156 -15.11 -0.62 -2.17
CA SER A 156 -15.14 -0.62 -0.69
C SER A 156 -13.84 -1.08 -0.02
N PHE A 157 -12.82 -1.45 -0.80
CA PHE A 157 -11.52 -1.91 -0.33
C PHE A 157 -10.40 -1.53 -1.31
N PRO A 158 -9.17 -1.34 -0.79
CA PRO A 158 -8.03 -0.90 -1.60
C PRO A 158 -7.57 -1.98 -2.59
N ARG A 159 -7.28 -1.57 -3.83
CA ARG A 159 -6.74 -2.40 -4.91
C ARG A 159 -5.68 -1.63 -5.72
N PRO A 160 -4.75 -2.33 -6.38
CA PRO A 160 -3.79 -1.70 -7.28
C PRO A 160 -4.52 -1.17 -8.52
N VAL A 161 -4.21 0.05 -8.89
CA VAL A 161 -4.72 0.76 -10.07
C VAL A 161 -3.54 1.03 -11.00
N PRO A 162 -3.66 0.76 -12.30
CA PRO A 162 -2.63 1.12 -13.26
C PRO A 162 -2.72 2.62 -13.55
N VAL A 163 -1.61 3.34 -13.41
CA VAL A 163 -1.45 4.78 -13.63
C VAL A 163 -0.46 4.99 -14.77
N ASN A 164 -0.76 5.93 -15.66
CA ASN A 164 0.08 6.22 -16.81
C ASN A 164 1.28 7.08 -16.38
N VAL A 165 2.47 6.72 -16.84
CA VAL A 165 3.72 7.43 -16.53
C VAL A 165 4.60 7.57 -17.76
N ILE A 166 5.35 8.66 -17.82
CA ILE A 166 6.36 8.90 -18.86
C ILE A 166 7.71 9.17 -18.17
N PRO A 167 8.81 8.56 -18.62
CA PRO A 167 10.13 8.87 -18.06
C PRO A 167 10.50 10.32 -18.35
N ALA A 168 10.77 11.09 -17.30
CA ALA A 168 11.27 12.46 -17.38
C ALA A 168 12.80 12.49 -17.34
N SER A 169 13.41 11.63 -16.52
CA SER A 169 14.86 11.42 -16.45
C SER A 169 15.16 9.98 -16.01
N ALA A 170 16.44 9.64 -15.83
CA ALA A 170 16.83 8.27 -15.46
C ALA A 170 16.13 7.76 -14.20
N ASN A 171 15.91 8.61 -13.19
CA ASN A 171 15.28 8.23 -11.92
C ASN A 171 13.96 8.97 -11.67
N GLN A 172 13.40 9.64 -12.69
CA GLN A 172 12.18 10.43 -12.54
C GLN A 172 11.12 10.01 -13.54
N LEU A 173 9.89 9.89 -13.03
CA LEU A 173 8.70 9.62 -13.83
C LEU A 173 7.74 10.79 -13.69
N GLN A 174 7.18 11.23 -14.80
CA GLN A 174 6.05 12.16 -14.81
C GLN A 174 4.75 11.35 -14.86
N ILE A 175 3.83 11.65 -13.95
CA ILE A 175 2.50 11.04 -13.91
C ILE A 175 1.60 11.75 -14.90
N ILE A 176 0.97 10.97 -15.76
CA ILE A 176 0.05 11.45 -16.77
C ILE A 176 -1.34 10.99 -16.40
N ASP A 177 -2.27 11.93 -16.36
CA ASP A 177 -3.68 11.62 -16.22
C ASP A 177 -4.17 10.90 -17.48
N ALA A 178 -4.72 9.69 -17.31
CA ALA A 178 -5.18 8.86 -18.42
C ALA A 178 -6.39 9.49 -19.15
N VAL A 179 -7.25 10.21 -18.42
CA VAL A 179 -8.47 10.84 -18.96
C VAL A 179 -8.56 12.28 -18.45
N PRO A 180 -7.78 13.22 -19.04
CA PRO A 180 -7.74 14.58 -18.53
C PRO A 180 -9.09 15.30 -18.71
N ALA A 181 -9.35 16.26 -17.81
CA ALA A 181 -10.49 17.16 -17.92
C ALA A 181 -10.57 17.82 -19.33
N PRO A 182 -11.76 17.89 -19.95
CA PRO A 182 -13.10 17.67 -19.36
C PRO A 182 -13.61 16.22 -19.43
N GLY A 183 -12.75 15.23 -19.73
CA GLY A 183 -13.15 13.83 -19.92
C GLY A 183 -13.69 13.18 -18.64
N ASP A 184 -12.98 13.33 -17.53
CA ASP A 184 -13.49 13.09 -16.19
C ASP A 184 -13.01 14.18 -15.21
N SER A 185 -13.42 14.07 -13.94
CA SER A 185 -13.03 14.98 -12.87
C SER A 185 -12.05 14.31 -11.88
N ILE A 186 -11.36 13.25 -12.29
CA ILE A 186 -10.52 12.43 -11.42
C ILE A 186 -9.06 12.68 -11.76
N ASP A 187 -8.35 13.33 -10.83
CA ASP A 187 -6.93 13.58 -11.02
C ASP A 187 -6.08 12.38 -10.57
N GLU A 188 -5.75 11.49 -11.50
CA GLU A 188 -4.88 10.32 -11.26
C GLU A 188 -3.48 10.70 -10.77
N LYS A 189 -3.05 11.96 -10.96
CA LYS A 189 -1.77 12.46 -10.43
C LYS A 189 -1.75 12.43 -8.91
N THR A 190 -2.90 12.42 -8.24
CA THR A 190 -2.98 12.33 -6.78
C THR A 190 -2.77 10.90 -6.24
N PHE A 191 -2.72 9.88 -7.11
CA PHE A 191 -2.69 8.48 -6.68
C PHE A 191 -1.33 8.02 -6.17
N ILE A 192 -0.27 8.76 -6.49
CA ILE A 192 1.10 8.44 -6.10
C ILE A 192 1.69 9.61 -5.30
N ASN A 193 2.14 9.32 -4.08
CA ASN A 193 2.80 10.28 -3.19
C ASN A 193 4.11 9.71 -2.62
N ASP A 194 4.81 10.52 -1.83
CA ASP A 194 6.07 10.18 -1.18
C ASP A 194 5.98 8.87 -0.37
N GLY A 195 7.00 8.03 -0.51
CA GLY A 195 7.11 6.76 0.20
C GLY A 195 6.24 5.64 -0.37
N TYR A 196 5.51 5.85 -1.46
CA TYR A 196 4.66 4.83 -2.07
C TYR A 196 5.51 3.76 -2.77
N THR A 197 4.98 2.56 -2.85
CA THR A 197 5.55 1.47 -3.66
C THR A 197 4.73 1.36 -4.94
N ILE A 198 5.44 1.35 -6.08
CA ILE A 198 4.87 1.20 -7.42
C ILE A 198 5.46 -0.03 -8.10
N VAL A 199 4.72 -0.63 -9.02
CA VAL A 199 5.19 -1.80 -9.77
C VAL A 199 5.03 -1.56 -11.25
N ASP A 200 6.11 -1.68 -12.01
CA ASP A 200 6.04 -1.54 -13.47
C ASP A 200 5.20 -2.67 -14.09
N ASN A 201 4.26 -2.31 -14.95
CA ASN A 201 3.39 -3.25 -15.64
C ASN A 201 4.17 -4.20 -16.57
N ALA A 202 5.23 -3.70 -17.22
CA ALA A 202 5.95 -4.43 -18.26
C ALA A 202 6.98 -5.41 -17.70
N THR A 203 7.85 -4.92 -16.82
CA THR A 203 8.92 -5.72 -16.22
C THR A 203 8.47 -6.42 -14.93
N GLY A 204 7.42 -5.90 -14.27
CA GLY A 204 7.04 -6.32 -12.93
C GLY A 204 8.05 -5.91 -11.85
N GLN A 205 8.94 -4.97 -12.14
CA GLN A 205 9.90 -4.45 -11.16
C GLN A 205 9.19 -3.56 -10.13
N ILE A 206 9.57 -3.72 -8.86
CA ILE A 206 9.06 -2.92 -7.75
C ILE A 206 9.97 -1.71 -7.56
N TYR A 207 9.40 -0.52 -7.48
CA TYR A 207 10.12 0.72 -7.19
C TYR A 207 9.53 1.39 -5.97
N ARG A 208 10.36 2.16 -5.27
CA ARG A 208 9.91 3.02 -4.17
C ARG A 208 10.01 4.48 -4.61
N VAL A 209 8.91 5.20 -4.41
CA VAL A 209 8.88 6.65 -4.59
C VAL A 209 9.55 7.28 -3.38
N LEU A 210 10.65 7.99 -3.61
CA LEU A 210 11.38 8.70 -2.57
C LEU A 210 10.64 9.99 -2.19
N GLU A 211 10.36 10.81 -3.21
CA GLU A 211 9.71 12.11 -3.08
C GLU A 211 9.06 12.53 -4.39
N ARG A 212 8.10 13.45 -4.31
CA ARG A 212 7.63 14.25 -5.44
C ARG A 212 8.54 15.46 -5.62
N ASP A 213 8.79 15.82 -6.88
CA ASP A 213 9.56 17.01 -7.21
C ASP A 213 8.78 18.26 -6.76
N ALA A 214 9.47 19.16 -6.05
CA ALA A 214 8.87 20.35 -5.47
C ALA A 214 8.48 21.39 -6.52
N ASP A 215 9.24 21.48 -7.62
CA ASP A 215 8.98 22.43 -8.71
C ASP A 215 7.97 21.85 -9.72
N TYR A 216 7.97 20.53 -9.86
CA TYR A 216 7.07 19.80 -10.77
C TYR A 216 6.31 18.70 -10.00
N PRO A 217 5.17 19.03 -9.36
CA PRO A 217 4.47 18.09 -8.46
C PRO A 217 3.97 16.82 -9.16
N ASP A 218 3.87 16.83 -10.49
CA ASP A 218 3.48 15.66 -11.29
C ASP A 218 4.64 14.67 -11.48
N THR A 219 5.86 15.06 -11.13
CA THR A 219 7.07 14.27 -11.28
C THR A 219 7.44 13.61 -9.95
N ILE A 220 7.71 12.31 -10.01
CA ILE A 220 8.13 11.49 -8.87
C ILE A 220 9.57 11.03 -9.05
N VAL A 221 10.32 10.99 -7.95
CA VAL A 221 11.70 10.50 -7.89
C VAL A 221 11.69 9.07 -7.36
N LEU A 222 12.34 8.17 -8.08
CA LEU A 222 12.46 6.75 -7.73
C LEU A 222 13.74 6.47 -6.94
N ASP A 223 13.74 5.36 -6.22
CA ASP A 223 14.89 4.83 -5.49
C ASP A 223 16.04 4.34 -6.39
N ARG A 224 15.74 4.05 -7.65
CA ARG A 224 16.70 3.54 -8.64
C ARG A 224 16.31 3.96 -10.07
N PRO A 225 17.21 3.81 -11.06
CA PRO A 225 16.90 4.13 -12.45
C PRO A 225 15.71 3.34 -12.99
N TRP A 226 14.87 4.01 -13.78
CA TRP A 226 13.74 3.44 -14.49
C TRP A 226 14.23 2.54 -15.63
N GLU A 227 13.83 1.27 -15.57
CA GLU A 227 14.16 0.26 -16.59
C GLU A 227 12.93 -0.17 -17.41
N GLY A 228 11.78 0.46 -17.17
CA GLY A 228 10.54 0.17 -17.88
C GLY A 228 10.46 0.84 -19.25
N ALA A 229 9.24 1.04 -19.75
CA ALA A 229 9.03 1.57 -21.10
C ALA A 229 9.57 3.00 -21.26
N LEU A 230 10.28 3.24 -22.38
CA LEU A 230 10.89 4.54 -22.71
C LEU A 230 9.92 5.56 -23.34
N ALA A 231 8.83 5.08 -23.95
CA ALA A 231 7.87 5.91 -24.68
C ALA A 231 6.56 6.17 -23.91
N GLY A 232 6.58 5.98 -22.58
CA GLY A 232 5.39 5.94 -21.75
C GLY A 232 5.01 4.50 -21.38
N GLY A 233 4.54 4.32 -20.16
CA GLY A 233 4.24 3.02 -19.58
C GLY A 233 3.22 3.11 -18.46
N TRP A 234 2.90 1.95 -17.90
CA TRP A 234 1.91 1.83 -16.83
C TRP A 234 2.59 1.33 -15.57
N VAL A 235 2.31 1.98 -14.46
CA VAL A 235 2.73 1.51 -13.13
C VAL A 235 1.50 1.22 -12.29
N TRP A 236 1.57 0.15 -11.52
CA TRP A 236 0.53 -0.23 -10.59
C TRP A 236 0.83 0.34 -9.22
N VAL A 237 -0.15 1.01 -8.63
CA VAL A 237 -0.07 1.59 -7.30
C VAL A 237 -1.40 1.36 -6.58
N VAL A 238 -1.36 1.18 -5.26
CA VAL A 238 -2.59 1.22 -4.45
C VAL A 238 -2.84 2.69 -4.08
N PRO A 239 -3.89 3.34 -4.62
CA PRO A 239 -4.15 4.75 -4.37
C PRO A 239 -4.65 4.98 -2.93
N PRO A 240 -4.56 6.23 -2.42
CA PRO A 240 -5.22 6.59 -1.18
C PRO A 240 -6.76 6.50 -1.30
N PRO A 241 -7.50 6.50 -0.17
CA PRO A 241 -8.95 6.60 -0.19
C PRO A 241 -9.43 7.86 -0.93
N ILE A 242 -10.61 7.79 -1.56
CA ILE A 242 -11.22 8.89 -2.33
C ILE A 242 -11.37 10.17 -1.48
N ASN A 243 -11.75 10.01 -0.21
CA ASN A 243 -11.93 11.13 0.73
C ASN A 243 -10.62 11.61 1.37
N GLY A 244 -9.48 11.19 0.84
CA GLY A 244 -8.16 11.43 1.41
C GLY A 244 -7.84 10.50 2.59
N GLY A 245 -6.55 10.36 2.87
CA GLY A 245 -6.09 9.51 3.96
C GLY A 245 -4.61 9.13 3.84
N ARG A 246 -4.15 8.28 4.77
CA ARG A 246 -2.80 7.71 4.72
C ARG A 246 -2.72 6.64 3.64
N TYR A 247 -1.50 6.39 3.18
CA TYR A 247 -1.19 5.29 2.27
C TYR A 247 -1.71 3.96 2.84
N PRO A 248 -2.59 3.25 2.11
CA PRO A 248 -3.20 2.01 2.60
C PRO A 248 -2.29 0.80 2.39
N CYS A 249 -1.38 0.80 1.42
CA CYS A 249 -0.49 -0.33 1.19
C CYS A 249 0.58 -0.42 2.29
N ILE A 250 0.69 -1.60 2.86
CA ILE A 250 1.63 -1.93 3.95
C ILE A 250 2.86 -2.63 3.40
N GLY A 251 2.69 -3.45 2.36
CA GLY A 251 3.77 -4.22 1.77
C GLY A 251 3.42 -4.79 0.41
N VAL A 252 4.45 -4.97 -0.40
CA VAL A 252 4.38 -5.60 -1.72
C VAL A 252 5.37 -6.76 -1.73
N PHE A 253 4.88 -7.95 -2.06
CA PHE A 253 5.65 -9.19 -2.07
C PHE A 253 5.56 -9.84 -3.44
N GLN A 254 6.66 -10.45 -3.89
CA GLN A 254 6.70 -11.04 -5.22
C GLN A 254 7.28 -12.44 -5.17
N LYS A 255 6.64 -13.38 -5.88
CA LYS A 255 7.14 -14.75 -6.08
C LYS A 255 6.86 -15.18 -7.52
N VAL A 256 7.75 -16.01 -8.07
CA VAL A 256 7.47 -16.72 -9.32
C VAL A 256 6.83 -18.07 -8.96
N ILE A 257 5.66 -18.32 -9.53
CA ILE A 257 4.88 -19.54 -9.30
C ILE A 257 4.76 -20.28 -10.62
N LYS A 258 4.92 -21.60 -10.55
CA LYS A 258 4.62 -22.49 -11.67
C LYS A 258 3.18 -22.98 -11.51
N PHE A 259 2.37 -22.74 -12.53
CA PHE A 259 1.05 -23.36 -12.67
C PHE A 259 1.15 -24.63 -13.52
#